data_AF-A0AA37IPS2-F1
#
_entry.id   AF-A0AA37IPS2-F1
#
_cell.length_a   1.000
_cell.length_b   1.000
_cell.length_c   1.000
_cell.angle_alpha   90.00
_cell.angle_beta   90.00
_cell.angle_gamma   90.00
#
_symmetry.space_group_name_H-M   'P 1'
#
loop_
_entity.id
_entity.type
_entity.pdbx_description
1 polymer ?
#
loop_
_entity_poly.entity_id
_entity_poly.type
_entity_poly.pdbx_seq_one_letter_code
_entity_poly.pdbx_strand_id
1 'polypeptide(L)'
;MNPIFDEKTRDGELARALNLALHAFSVHSGAEVIMEGERFVLNFTRETAAVVHALQLLGVQPGETLPSPDFDAFNLGKKNVPGF
;
A
#
# COMPACT_ATOMS: atom_id res chain seq x y z
N MET A 1 14.27 -2.52 -8.44
CA MET A 1 13.18 -1.53 -8.28
C MET A 1 12.69 -1.18 -9.66
N ASN A 2 11.40 -1.32 -9.93
CA ASN A 2 10.84 -1.11 -11.27
C ASN A 2 10.78 0.40 -11.62
N PRO A 3 11.21 0.84 -12.82
CA PRO A 3 11.27 2.26 -13.17
C PRO A 3 9.90 2.95 -13.21
N ILE A 4 8.80 2.19 -13.34
CA ILE A 4 7.43 2.75 -13.37
C ILE A 4 7.10 3.56 -12.10
N PHE A 5 7.77 3.24 -10.97
CA PHE A 5 7.57 3.95 -9.72
C PHE A 5 8.10 5.38 -9.72
N ASP A 6 9.02 5.73 -10.62
CA ASP A 6 9.55 7.09 -10.78
C ASP A 6 8.82 7.90 -11.85
N GLU A 7 7.99 7.24 -12.67
CA GLU A 7 7.27 7.89 -13.75
C GLU A 7 6.14 8.78 -13.23
N LYS A 8 6.10 10.02 -13.71
CA LYS A 8 4.99 10.97 -13.47
C LYS A 8 3.87 10.79 -14.50
N THR A 9 3.55 9.53 -14.77
CA THR A 9 2.49 9.09 -15.69
C THR A 9 1.34 8.51 -14.88
N ARG A 10 0.17 8.36 -15.52
CA ARG A 10 -0.99 7.67 -14.91
C ARG A 10 -0.59 6.30 -14.36
N ASP A 11 0.16 5.52 -15.15
CA ASP A 11 0.51 4.16 -14.80
C ASP A 11 1.52 4.13 -13.63
N GLY A 12 2.44 5.09 -13.57
CA GLY A 12 3.30 5.29 -12.39
C GLY A 12 2.55 5.70 -11.13
N GLU A 13 1.53 6.57 -11.24
CA GLU A 13 0.66 6.91 -10.10
C GLU A 13 -0.13 5.70 -9.60
N LEU A 14 -0.70 4.91 -10.52
CA LEU A 14 -1.39 3.67 -10.21
C LEU A 14 -0.45 2.67 -9.54
N ALA A 15 0.76 2.48 -10.07
CA ALA A 15 1.76 1.57 -9.48
C ALA A 15 2.09 1.97 -8.03
N ARG A 16 2.33 3.26 -7.77
CA ARG A 16 2.61 3.77 -6.41
C ARG A 16 1.43 3.55 -5.46
N ALA A 17 0.20 3.85 -5.89
CA ALA A 17 -1.00 3.64 -5.08
C ALA A 17 -1.23 2.16 -4.76
N LEU A 18 -1.05 1.29 -5.74
CA LEU A 18 -1.14 -0.16 -5.57
C LEU A 18 -0.06 -0.69 -4.63
N ASN A 19 1.17 -0.17 -4.72
CA ASN A 19 2.26 -0.55 -3.81
C ASN A 19 1.95 -0.14 -2.35
N LEU A 20 1.36 1.03 -2.15
CA LEU A 20 0.90 1.48 -0.82
C LEU A 20 -0.16 0.53 -0.24
N ALA A 21 -1.15 0.15 -1.06
CA ALA A 21 -2.20 -0.79 -0.66
C ALA A 21 -1.63 -2.18 -0.33
N LEU A 22 -0.75 -2.70 -1.20
CA LEU A 22 -0.08 -3.99 -0.98
C LEU A 22 0.65 -4.02 0.36
N HIS A 23 1.34 -2.93 0.69
CA HIS A 23 2.06 -2.83 1.94
C HIS A 23 1.12 -2.80 3.16
N ALA A 24 0.03 -2.02 3.12
CA ALA A 24 -0.99 -2.01 4.18
C ALA A 24 -1.58 -3.42 4.41
N PHE A 25 -1.92 -4.13 3.33
CA PHE A 25 -2.43 -5.51 3.44
C PHE A 25 -1.39 -6.45 4.03
N SER A 26 -0.12 -6.31 3.64
CA SER A 26 0.97 -7.15 4.16
C SER A 26 1.21 -6.93 5.66
N VAL A 27 1.07 -5.70 6.14
CA VAL A 27 1.23 -5.35 7.57
C VAL A 27 0.05 -5.79 8.41
N HIS A 28 -1.18 -5.63 7.90
CA HIS A 28 -2.39 -5.85 8.70
C HIS A 28 -3.02 -7.22 8.52
N SER A 29 -2.65 -8.00 7.51
CA SER A 29 -3.15 -9.37 7.36
C SER A 29 -2.64 -10.24 8.52
N GLY A 30 -3.56 -10.96 9.16
CA GLY A 30 -3.29 -11.74 10.37
C GLY A 30 -3.42 -10.94 11.68
N ALA A 31 -3.65 -9.62 11.62
CA ALA A 31 -3.91 -8.83 12.82
C ALA A 31 -5.25 -9.22 13.44
N GLU A 32 -5.26 -9.43 14.76
CA GLU A 32 -6.48 -9.60 15.55
C GLU A 32 -7.03 -8.21 15.88
N VAL A 33 -8.30 -7.98 15.54
CA VAL A 33 -9.01 -6.73 15.84
C VAL A 33 -10.25 -7.01 16.65
N ILE A 34 -10.57 -6.07 17.55
CA ILE A 34 -11.82 -6.09 18.31
C ILE A 34 -12.73 -5.03 17.72
N MET A 35 -13.89 -5.44 17.19
CA MET A 35 -14.94 -4.51 16.77
C MET A 35 -16.25 -4.94 17.42
N GLU A 36 -16.95 -3.98 18.02
CA GLU A 36 -18.25 -4.21 18.68
C GLU A 36 -18.23 -5.33 19.75
N GLY A 37 -17.08 -5.55 20.39
CA GLY A 37 -16.91 -6.59 21.41
C GLY A 37 -16.56 -7.97 20.86
N GLU A 38 -16.55 -8.15 19.55
CA GLU A 38 -16.18 -9.39 18.87
C GLU A 38 -14.73 -9.32 18.35
N ARG A 39 -14.07 -10.48 18.32
CA ARG A 39 -12.69 -10.63 17.86
C ARG A 39 -12.66 -11.27 16.48
N PHE A 40 -11.91 -10.66 15.58
CA PHE A 40 -11.73 -11.16 14.22
C PHE A 40 -10.27 -11.07 13.82
N VAL A 41 -9.83 -12.00 12.97
CA VAL A 41 -8.54 -11.92 12.31
C VAL A 41 -8.74 -11.31 10.93
N LEU A 42 -8.06 -10.20 10.67
CA LEU A 42 -8.07 -9.59 9.34
C LEU A 42 -7.40 -10.53 8.34
N ASN A 43 -8.07 -10.80 7.22
CA ASN A 43 -7.56 -11.62 6.14
C ASN A 43 -7.67 -10.87 4.83
N PHE A 44 -6.53 -10.35 4.33
CA PHE A 44 -6.45 -9.60 3.08
C PHE A 44 -5.92 -10.44 1.91
N THR A 45 -5.97 -11.77 2.00
CA THR A 45 -5.38 -12.65 0.96
C THR A 45 -5.93 -12.36 -0.44
N ARG A 46 -7.22 -12.06 -0.55
CA ARG A 46 -7.88 -11.80 -1.84
C ARG A 46 -7.46 -10.45 -2.40
N GLU A 47 -7.41 -9.43 -1.56
CA GLU A 47 -7.02 -8.07 -1.88
C GLU A 47 -5.54 -8.01 -2.27
N THR A 48 -4.68 -8.72 -1.53
CA THR A 48 -3.27 -8.92 -1.89
C THR A 48 -3.13 -9.55 -3.27
N ALA A 49 -3.87 -10.62 -3.56
CA ALA A 49 -3.81 -11.27 -4.88
C ALA A 49 -4.24 -10.34 -6.03
N ALA A 50 -5.31 -9.56 -5.82
CA ALA A 50 -5.80 -8.59 -6.81
C ALA A 50 -4.77 -7.47 -7.06
N VAL A 51 -4.17 -6.92 -6.00
CA VAL A 51 -3.15 -5.86 -6.14
C VAL A 51 -1.87 -6.38 -6.78
N VAL A 52 -1.41 -7.57 -6.41
CA VAL A 52 -0.25 -8.21 -7.05
C VAL A 52 -0.51 -8.42 -8.54
N HIS A 53 -1.70 -8.88 -8.92
CA HIS A 53 -2.05 -9.03 -10.33
C HIS A 53 -2.06 -7.68 -11.07
N ALA A 54 -2.63 -6.64 -10.49
CA ALA A 54 -2.63 -5.30 -11.09
C ALA A 54 -1.21 -4.74 -11.27
N LEU A 55 -0.32 -4.95 -10.30
CA LEU A 55 1.09 -4.58 -10.41
C LEU A 55 1.80 -5.34 -11.54
N GLN A 56 1.51 -6.63 -11.72
CA GLN A 56 2.04 -7.42 -12.83
C GLN A 56 1.57 -6.90 -14.20
N LEU A 57 0.30 -6.46 -14.32
CA LEU A 57 -0.21 -5.84 -15.54
C LEU A 57 0.50 -4.52 -15.88
N LEU A 58 0.99 -3.82 -14.85
CA LEU A 58 1.83 -2.63 -14.98
C LEU A 58 3.31 -2.96 -15.19
N GLY A 59 3.66 -4.24 -15.38
CA GLY A 59 5.02 -4.69 -15.63
C GLY A 59 5.90 -4.80 -14.38
N VAL A 60 5.35 -4.70 -13.17
CA VAL A 60 6.08 -4.86 -11.91
C VAL A 60 6.17 -6.34 -11.55
N GLN A 61 7.39 -6.86 -11.44
CA GLN A 61 7.62 -8.25 -11.03
C GLN A 61 7.55 -8.43 -9.51
N PRO A 62 7.24 -9.65 -9.02
CA PRO A 62 7.35 -9.97 -7.60
C PRO A 62 8.74 -9.64 -7.04
N GLY A 63 8.80 -8.80 -5.99
CA GLY A 63 10.06 -8.34 -5.39
C GLY A 63 10.62 -7.04 -5.96
N GLU A 64 10.02 -6.47 -7.01
CA GLU A 64 10.38 -5.14 -7.53
C GLU A 64 9.58 -3.99 -6.89
N THR A 65 8.66 -4.33 -5.99
CA THR A 65 7.85 -3.40 -5.20
C THR A 65 8.72 -2.47 -4.37
N LEU A 66 8.24 -1.26 -4.12
CA LEU A 66 8.92 -0.34 -3.22
C LEU A 66 8.91 -0.91 -1.78
N PRO A 67 9.94 -0.59 -0.97
CA PRO A 67 9.90 -0.86 0.46
C PRO A 67 8.69 -0.20 1.11
N SER A 68 8.39 -0.60 2.35
CA SER A 68 7.39 0.05 3.19
C SER A 68 7.51 1.58 3.04
N PRO A 69 6.46 2.27 2.55
CA PRO A 69 6.49 3.72 2.53
C PRO A 69 6.62 4.21 3.97
N ASP A 70 7.42 5.25 4.17
CA ASP A 70 7.41 5.97 5.42
C ASP A 70 6.02 6.60 5.60
N PHE A 71 5.14 5.92 6.31
CA PHE A 71 3.79 6.39 6.58
C PHE A 71 3.78 7.68 7.41
N ASP A 72 4.87 8.00 8.13
CA ASP A 72 5.01 9.28 8.80
C ASP A 72 5.20 10.43 7.82
N ALA A 73 5.79 10.21 6.64
CA ALA A 73 5.90 11.21 5.58
C ALA A 73 4.54 11.57 4.94
N PHE A 74 3.57 10.64 4.98
CA PHE A 74 2.19 10.82 4.50
C PHE A 74 1.22 11.26 5.59
N ASN A 75 1.66 11.32 6.85
CA ASN A 75 0.83 11.74 7.97
C ASN A 75 0.57 13.25 7.91
N LEU A 76 -0.55 13.64 7.32
CA LEU A 76 -0.98 15.04 7.17
C LEU A 76 -1.12 15.78 8.52
N GLY A 77 -1.29 15.05 9.63
CA GLY A 77 -1.31 15.62 10.98
C GLY A 77 0.07 15.88 11.59
N LYS A 78 1.14 15.32 11.01
CA LYS A 78 2.54 15.59 11.40
C LYS A 78 3.23 16.61 10.50
N LYS A 79 2.65 16.94 9.34
CA LYS A 79 3.04 18.15 8.61
C LYS A 79 2.51 19.32 9.41
N ASN A 80 3.39 19.96 10.18
CA ASN A 80 3.19 21.34 10.61
C ASN A 80 3.07 22.21 9.35
N VAL A 81 1.89 22.26 8.75
CA VAL A 81 1.52 23.27 7.78
C VAL A 81 1.50 24.58 8.56
N PRO A 82 2.43 25.53 8.31
CA PRO A 82 2.37 26.83 8.94
C PRO A 82 1.16 27.56 8.34
N GLY A 83 0.15 27.81 9.19
CA GLY A 83 -0.93 28.75 8.90
C GLY A 83 -2.10 28.19 8.09
N PHE A 84 -3.16 27.84 8.80
CA PHE A 84 -4.45 28.50 8.57
C PHE A 84 -4.70 29.44 9.75
#